data_AF-A0A957JEW6-F1
#
_entry.id   AF-A0A957JEW6-F1
#
_cell.length_a   1.000
_cell.length_b   1.000
_cell.length_c   1.000
_cell.angle_alpha   90.00
_cell.angle_beta   90.00
_cell.angle_gamma   90.00
#
_symmetry.space_group_name_H-M   'P 1'
#
loop_
_entity.id
_entity.type
_entity.pdbx_description
1 polymer ?
#
loop_
_entity_poly.entity_id
_entity_poly.type
_entity_poly.pdbx_seq_one_letter_code
_entity_poly.pdbx_strand_id
1 'polypeptide(L)'
;MFETLPDTATDFMAWTWADIEPYFADLLARKLDEASVESWLSDWTRLAELVQERFARLSLANTQDTRDEAAEARFHAFLSDIQPKAQKASHQLDERLLASGLEPAGFEIPLRNMRSDAALFREENLPLRVAEQKLGSEYNKIVGNQTIEWHGETKTLPQLGPLFETPDRPVRQELWQKMAGRVMQDRESLNALWQQLIENRRQQGANVGLENYRALRWRMLRRFEYTPEDCETFHRAIEEAVVPAASRIYARAREAEALDSLRPWDVRGDVYTFDFPAYAPFEDVAELEARSEVIFSQVDPQLGGYFSTMRQEGLLDLPNRPGKGPGG
;
A
#
# COMPACT_ATOMS: atom_id res chain seq x y z
N MET A 1 17.15 14.01 -27.12
CA MET A 1 17.40 14.03 -25.66
C MET A 1 16.79 12.80 -24.99
N PHE A 2 15.49 12.56 -25.09
CA PHE A 2 14.84 11.41 -24.43
C PHE A 2 15.29 10.03 -24.94
N GLU A 3 15.89 9.96 -26.14
CA GLU A 3 16.59 8.76 -26.64
C GLU A 3 17.77 8.32 -25.77
N THR A 4 18.33 9.21 -24.93
CA THR A 4 19.42 8.87 -24.00
C THR A 4 18.93 8.55 -22.58
N LEU A 5 17.60 8.51 -22.36
CA LEU A 5 17.07 7.96 -21.11
C LEU A 5 17.42 6.48 -21.04
N PRO A 6 17.73 5.95 -19.84
CA PRO A 6 18.02 4.54 -19.70
C PRO A 6 16.81 3.69 -20.11
N ASP A 7 17.08 2.57 -20.77
CA ASP A 7 16.04 1.64 -21.19
C ASP A 7 15.56 0.77 -20.03
N THR A 8 16.32 0.71 -18.93
CA THR A 8 15.94 -0.02 -17.73
C THR A 8 15.95 0.88 -16.50
N ALA A 9 15.02 0.61 -15.57
CA ALA A 9 15.02 1.30 -14.29
C ALA A 9 16.25 0.97 -13.45
N THR A 10 16.87 -0.20 -13.63
CA THR A 10 18.12 -0.56 -12.95
C THR A 10 19.24 0.42 -13.27
N ASP A 11 19.39 0.80 -14.53
CA ASP A 11 20.38 1.80 -14.94
C ASP A 11 20.00 3.20 -14.42
N PHE A 12 18.71 3.54 -14.46
CA PHE A 12 18.18 4.80 -13.92
C PHE A 12 18.34 4.94 -12.41
N MET A 13 18.42 3.83 -11.66
CA MET A 13 18.62 3.86 -10.21
C MET A 13 19.97 4.47 -9.80
N ALA A 14 20.98 4.43 -10.68
CA ALA A 14 22.28 5.04 -10.44
C ALA A 14 22.28 6.56 -10.63
N TRP A 15 21.25 7.12 -11.28
CA TRP A 15 21.18 8.54 -11.59
C TRP A 15 20.97 9.40 -10.35
N THR A 16 21.58 10.58 -10.35
CA THR A 16 21.34 11.64 -9.39
C THR A 16 20.29 12.62 -9.93
N TRP A 17 19.84 13.57 -9.11
CA TRP A 17 18.96 14.63 -9.61
C TRP A 17 19.60 15.41 -10.76
N ALA A 18 20.92 15.63 -10.76
CA ALA A 18 21.61 16.39 -11.82
C ALA A 18 21.52 15.69 -13.19
N ASP A 19 21.37 14.37 -13.21
CA ASP A 19 21.18 13.60 -14.45
C ASP A 19 19.71 13.64 -14.91
N ILE A 20 18.76 13.75 -13.96
CA ILE A 20 17.31 13.71 -14.20
C ILE A 20 16.75 15.09 -14.57
N GLU A 21 17.19 16.13 -13.87
CA GLU A 21 16.71 17.51 -14.00
C GLU A 21 16.69 18.05 -15.43
N PRO A 22 17.70 17.79 -16.28
CA PRO A 22 17.70 18.29 -17.65
C PRO A 22 16.50 17.81 -18.47
N TYR A 23 15.97 16.60 -18.22
CA TYR A 23 14.82 16.07 -18.95
C TYR A 23 13.51 16.77 -18.55
N PHE A 24 13.33 17.08 -17.26
CA PHE A 24 12.24 17.93 -16.81
C PHE A 24 12.37 19.35 -17.36
N ALA A 25 13.58 19.92 -17.34
CA ALA A 25 13.84 21.26 -17.86
C ALA A 25 13.53 21.37 -19.37
N ASP A 26 13.89 20.35 -20.15
CA ASP A 26 13.54 20.27 -21.57
C ASP A 26 12.01 20.23 -21.76
N LEU A 27 11.29 19.36 -21.04
CA LEU A 27 9.83 19.31 -21.11
C LEU A 27 9.16 20.62 -20.69
N LEU A 28 9.74 21.37 -19.75
CA LEU A 28 9.22 22.69 -19.35
C LEU A 28 9.46 23.76 -20.42
N ALA A 29 10.57 23.70 -21.15
CA ALA A 29 10.94 24.70 -22.15
C ALA A 29 10.39 24.40 -23.56
N ARG A 30 10.23 23.12 -23.92
CA ARG A 30 9.86 22.65 -25.26
C ARG A 30 8.47 23.14 -25.65
N LYS A 31 8.26 23.61 -26.88
CA LYS A 31 6.94 24.06 -27.37
C LYS A 31 5.83 23.03 -27.10
N LEU A 32 4.71 23.48 -26.53
CA LEU A 32 3.52 22.67 -26.28
C LEU A 32 2.33 23.26 -27.05
N ASP A 33 1.88 22.56 -28.08
CA ASP A 33 0.71 22.87 -28.90
C ASP A 33 0.04 21.59 -29.41
N GLU A 34 -1.02 21.71 -30.21
CA GLU A 34 -1.76 20.56 -30.76
C GLU A 34 -0.88 19.58 -31.54
N ALA A 35 0.19 20.05 -32.18
CA ALA A 35 1.07 19.21 -32.98
C ALA A 35 2.14 18.50 -32.13
N SER A 36 2.51 19.07 -30.98
CA SER A 36 3.57 18.51 -30.12
C SER A 36 3.06 17.77 -28.88
N VAL A 37 1.80 17.95 -28.49
CA VAL A 37 1.24 17.44 -27.23
C VAL A 37 1.39 15.94 -27.05
N GLU A 38 1.17 15.15 -28.10
CA GLU A 38 1.30 13.69 -28.03
C GLU A 38 2.74 13.27 -27.71
N SER A 39 3.71 13.82 -28.44
CA SER A 39 5.14 13.55 -28.20
C SER A 39 5.61 14.05 -26.84
N TRP A 40 5.09 15.19 -26.39
CA TRP A 40 5.41 15.78 -25.09
C TRP A 40 4.87 14.92 -23.93
N LEU A 41 3.64 14.42 -24.05
CA LEU A 41 3.03 13.50 -23.10
C LEU A 41 3.73 12.14 -23.07
N SER A 42 4.15 11.63 -24.23
CA SER A 42 4.90 10.37 -24.32
C SER A 42 6.25 10.46 -23.62
N ASP A 43 7.00 11.55 -23.86
CA ASP A 43 8.30 11.77 -23.21
C ASP A 43 8.15 11.98 -21.70
N TRP A 44 7.13 12.73 -21.28
CA TRP A 44 6.85 12.89 -19.85
C TRP A 44 6.46 11.56 -19.19
N THR A 45 5.60 10.75 -19.83
CA THR A 45 5.23 9.41 -19.35
C THR A 45 6.48 8.55 -19.17
N ARG A 46 7.37 8.47 -20.17
CA ARG A 46 8.59 7.67 -20.09
C ARG A 46 9.49 8.09 -18.91
N LEU A 47 9.65 9.39 -18.68
CA LEU A 47 10.42 9.89 -17.54
C LEU A 47 9.74 9.59 -16.21
N ALA A 48 8.42 9.77 -16.12
CA ALA A 48 7.64 9.52 -14.92
C ALA A 48 7.65 8.03 -14.54
N GLU A 49 7.58 7.13 -15.51
CA GLU A 49 7.67 5.68 -15.33
C GLU A 49 9.02 5.29 -14.71
N LEU A 50 10.14 5.83 -15.19
CA LEU A 50 11.46 5.56 -14.62
C LEU A 50 11.59 6.02 -13.16
N VAL A 51 11.05 7.21 -12.84
CA VAL A 51 11.04 7.73 -11.47
C VAL A 51 10.13 6.88 -10.56
N GLN A 52 8.95 6.48 -11.06
CA GLN A 52 8.03 5.62 -10.32
C GLN A 52 8.58 4.21 -10.10
N GLU A 53 9.17 3.60 -11.11
CA GLU A 53 9.77 2.27 -11.02
C GLU A 53 10.94 2.26 -10.03
N ARG A 54 11.75 3.34 -10.00
CA ARG A 54 12.77 3.55 -8.96
C ARG A 54 12.15 3.61 -7.56
N PHE A 55 11.06 4.35 -7.37
CA PHE A 55 10.35 4.37 -6.10
C PHE A 55 9.85 2.97 -5.70
N ALA A 56 9.18 2.27 -6.63
CA ALA A 56 8.63 0.93 -6.39
C ALA A 56 9.73 -0.06 -5.97
N ARG A 57 10.86 -0.09 -6.66
CA ARG A 57 12.00 -0.97 -6.34
C ARG A 57 12.62 -0.66 -4.99
N LEU A 58 12.82 0.62 -4.66
CA LEU A 58 13.38 1.02 -3.37
C LEU A 58 12.42 0.73 -2.22
N SER A 59 11.12 1.02 -2.41
CA SER A 59 10.09 0.72 -1.43
C SER A 59 9.95 -0.80 -1.22
N LEU A 60 9.99 -1.59 -2.29
CA LEU A 60 9.98 -3.04 -2.22
C LEU A 60 11.19 -3.54 -1.42
N ALA A 61 12.41 -3.16 -1.78
CA ALA A 61 13.61 -3.56 -1.06
C ALA A 61 13.53 -3.22 0.44
N ASN A 62 13.02 -2.03 0.78
CA ASN A 62 12.83 -1.60 2.17
C ASN A 62 11.78 -2.41 2.95
N THR A 63 10.79 -2.98 2.26
CA THR A 63 9.72 -3.80 2.88
C THR A 63 9.98 -5.31 2.82
N GLN A 64 10.84 -5.78 1.91
CA GLN A 64 11.23 -7.18 1.82
C GLN A 64 12.06 -7.63 3.03
N ASP A 65 12.89 -6.75 3.57
CA ASP A 65 13.57 -6.90 4.86
C ASP A 65 13.79 -5.53 5.52
N THR A 66 12.95 -5.17 6.48
CA THR A 66 13.00 -3.93 7.28
C THR A 66 14.22 -3.84 8.20
N ARG A 67 15.11 -4.84 8.20
CA ARG A 67 16.39 -4.83 8.91
C ARG A 67 17.56 -4.48 8.00
N ASP A 68 17.34 -4.42 6.68
CA ASP A 68 18.36 -3.99 5.73
C ASP A 68 18.53 -2.46 5.80
N GLU A 69 19.47 -2.02 6.64
CA GLU A 69 19.82 -0.61 6.81
C GLU A 69 20.29 0.06 5.50
N ALA A 70 20.88 -0.70 4.57
CA ALA A 70 21.31 -0.16 3.29
C ALA A 70 20.13 0.05 2.32
N ALA A 71 19.13 -0.84 2.32
CA ALA A 71 17.87 -0.62 1.61
C ALA A 71 17.11 0.59 2.18
N GLU A 72 16.98 0.68 3.50
CA GLU A 72 16.36 1.81 4.20
C GLU A 72 17.06 3.14 3.86
N ALA A 73 18.40 3.18 3.94
CA ALA A 73 19.17 4.37 3.62
C ALA A 73 18.98 4.81 2.15
N ARG A 74 18.99 3.87 1.20
CA ARG A 74 18.74 4.19 -0.23
C ARG A 74 17.34 4.72 -0.47
N PHE A 75 16.32 4.12 0.16
CA PHE A 75 14.95 4.60 0.06
C PHE A 75 14.80 5.99 0.67
N HIS A 76 15.29 6.20 1.89
CA HIS A 76 15.25 7.50 2.57
C HIS A 76 16.02 8.59 1.81
N ALA A 77 17.15 8.27 1.18
CA ALA A 77 17.90 9.19 0.34
C ALA A 77 17.06 9.62 -0.87
N PHE A 78 16.43 8.67 -1.57
CA PHE A 78 15.52 8.97 -2.69
C PHE A 78 14.33 9.84 -2.26
N LEU A 79 13.67 9.50 -1.15
CA LEU A 79 12.56 10.27 -0.60
C LEU A 79 12.99 11.70 -0.22
N SER A 80 14.22 11.90 0.25
CA SER A 80 14.67 13.21 0.75
C SER A 80 15.25 14.11 -0.33
N ASP A 81 15.69 13.57 -1.46
CA ASP A 81 16.37 14.31 -2.53
C ASP A 81 15.58 14.29 -3.85
N ILE A 82 15.53 13.15 -4.52
CA ILE A 82 15.01 13.04 -5.89
C ILE A 82 13.48 13.17 -5.93
N GLN A 83 12.78 12.47 -5.04
CA GLN A 83 11.31 12.45 -5.07
C GLN A 83 10.66 13.85 -4.96
N PRO A 84 11.01 14.70 -3.97
CA PRO A 84 10.37 16.01 -3.85
C PRO A 84 10.67 16.92 -5.04
N LYS A 85 11.89 16.85 -5.60
CA LYS A 85 12.28 17.62 -6.79
C LYS A 85 11.53 17.16 -8.04
N ALA A 86 11.42 15.85 -8.24
CA ALA A 86 10.64 15.27 -9.34
C ALA A 86 9.15 15.61 -9.21
N GLN A 87 8.59 15.59 -7.99
CA GLN A 87 7.21 16.00 -7.72
C GLN A 87 6.98 17.48 -8.04
N LYS A 88 7.90 18.36 -7.64
CA LYS A 88 7.83 19.79 -7.98
C LYS A 88 7.88 20.01 -9.50
N ALA A 89 8.82 19.38 -10.19
CA ALA A 89 8.96 19.50 -11.64
C ALA A 89 7.73 18.93 -12.38
N SER A 90 7.21 17.78 -11.95
CA SER A 90 6.00 17.18 -12.52
C SER A 90 4.78 18.07 -12.32
N HIS A 91 4.63 18.72 -11.15
CA HIS A 91 3.56 19.67 -10.93
C HIS A 91 3.64 20.87 -11.89
N GLN A 92 4.84 21.39 -12.17
CA GLN A 92 5.01 22.46 -13.16
C GLN A 92 4.60 21.99 -14.57
N LEU A 93 4.82 20.72 -14.92
CA LEU A 93 4.34 20.13 -16.17
C LEU A 93 2.81 19.99 -16.18
N ASP A 94 2.19 19.58 -15.07
CA ASP A 94 0.73 19.57 -14.91
C ASP A 94 0.15 20.98 -15.17
N GLU A 95 0.66 22.00 -14.49
CA GLU A 95 0.20 23.39 -14.65
C GLU A 95 0.35 23.87 -16.08
N ARG A 96 1.45 23.50 -16.75
CA ARG A 96 1.71 23.87 -18.13
C ARG A 96 0.72 23.22 -19.11
N LEU A 97 0.45 21.93 -18.95
CA LEU A 97 -0.56 21.24 -19.76
C LEU A 97 -1.94 21.83 -19.52
N LEU A 98 -2.33 22.07 -18.27
CA LEU A 98 -3.62 22.68 -17.94
C LEU A 98 -3.76 24.11 -18.50
N ALA A 99 -2.71 24.92 -18.42
CA ALA A 99 -2.69 26.29 -18.94
C ALA A 99 -2.71 26.35 -20.48
N SER A 100 -2.27 25.29 -21.16
CA SER A 100 -2.29 25.23 -22.63
C SER A 100 -3.71 25.19 -23.21
N GLY A 101 -4.70 24.72 -22.42
CA GLY A 101 -6.07 24.51 -22.88
C GLY A 101 -6.24 23.32 -23.84
N LEU A 102 -5.19 22.51 -24.04
CA LEU A 102 -5.24 21.34 -24.90
C LEU A 102 -6.06 20.22 -24.24
N GLU A 103 -6.95 19.62 -25.03
CA GLU A 103 -7.78 18.50 -24.62
C GLU A 103 -7.58 17.33 -25.60
N PRO A 104 -6.48 16.56 -25.48
CA PRO A 104 -6.27 15.38 -26.31
C PRO A 104 -7.42 14.37 -26.17
N ALA A 105 -7.72 13.63 -27.23
CA ALA A 105 -8.80 12.64 -27.19
C ALA A 105 -8.56 11.59 -26.10
N GLY A 106 -9.56 11.34 -25.24
CA GLY A 106 -9.48 10.39 -24.14
C GLY A 106 -8.81 10.92 -22.86
N PHE A 107 -8.48 12.21 -22.80
CA PHE A 107 -7.83 12.84 -21.64
C PHE A 107 -8.79 13.49 -20.66
N GLU A 108 -10.10 13.32 -20.79
CA GLU A 108 -11.10 13.96 -19.93
C GLU A 108 -10.89 13.60 -18.45
N ILE A 109 -10.69 12.30 -18.16
CA ILE A 109 -10.43 11.82 -16.79
C ILE A 109 -9.03 12.23 -16.30
N PRO A 110 -7.94 11.99 -17.06
CA PRO A 110 -6.61 12.50 -16.70
C PRO A 110 -6.58 14.00 -16.38
N LEU A 111 -7.19 14.85 -17.22
CA LEU A 111 -7.21 16.30 -17.01
C LEU A 111 -8.05 16.69 -15.79
N ARG A 112 -9.19 16.02 -15.54
CA ARG A 112 -9.95 16.21 -14.29
C ARG A 112 -9.10 15.91 -13.06
N ASN A 113 -8.35 14.82 -13.10
CA ASN A 113 -7.46 14.41 -12.03
C ASN A 113 -6.32 15.42 -11.81
N MET A 114 -5.65 15.85 -12.89
CA MET A 114 -4.59 16.86 -12.87
C MET A 114 -5.08 18.18 -12.28
N ARG A 115 -6.28 18.65 -12.64
CA ARG A 115 -6.86 19.87 -12.06
C ARG A 115 -7.06 19.73 -10.55
N SER A 116 -7.51 18.57 -10.09
CA SER A 116 -7.64 18.31 -8.64
C SER A 116 -6.28 18.30 -7.96
N ASP A 117 -5.30 17.61 -8.52
CA ASP A 117 -3.96 17.49 -7.94
C ASP A 117 -3.23 18.84 -7.90
N ALA A 118 -3.31 19.63 -8.98
CA ALA A 118 -2.76 20.98 -9.05
C ALA A 118 -3.39 21.91 -8.00
N ALA A 119 -4.72 21.85 -7.80
CA ALA A 119 -5.39 22.65 -6.78
C ALA A 119 -4.94 22.31 -5.35
N LEU A 120 -4.53 21.06 -5.10
CA LEU A 120 -4.07 20.57 -3.80
C LEU A 120 -2.57 20.72 -3.57
N PHE A 121 -1.78 20.97 -4.62
CA PHE A 121 -0.33 21.01 -4.50
C PHE A 121 0.13 22.20 -3.67
N ARG A 122 0.97 21.95 -2.67
CA ARG A 122 1.66 22.97 -1.88
C ARG A 122 3.10 22.52 -1.71
N GLU A 123 4.06 23.35 -2.10
CA GLU A 123 5.49 23.01 -1.98
C GLU A 123 5.89 22.72 -0.53
N GLU A 124 5.33 23.47 0.42
CA GLU A 124 5.48 23.26 1.87
C GLU A 124 4.97 21.90 2.38
N ASN A 125 4.15 21.18 1.60
CA ASN A 125 3.74 19.81 1.92
C ASN A 125 4.76 18.75 1.47
N LEU A 126 5.73 19.07 0.61
CA LEU A 126 6.73 18.08 0.16
C LEU A 126 7.54 17.50 1.33
N PRO A 127 8.11 18.29 2.26
CA PRO A 127 8.83 17.75 3.41
C PRO A 127 7.92 16.93 4.34
N LEU A 128 6.65 17.33 4.49
CA LEU A 128 5.67 16.61 5.30
C LEU A 128 5.36 15.23 4.73
N ARG A 129 5.22 15.11 3.40
CA ARG A 129 5.01 13.82 2.72
C ARG A 129 6.22 12.90 2.89
N VAL A 130 7.43 13.44 2.81
CA VAL A 130 8.67 12.67 3.07
C VAL A 130 8.69 12.17 4.51
N ALA A 131 8.35 13.01 5.48
CA ALA A 131 8.26 12.62 6.87
C ALA A 131 7.17 11.55 7.11
N GLU A 132 6.00 11.67 6.45
CA GLU A 132 4.94 10.66 6.51
C GLU A 132 5.41 9.29 5.99
N GLN A 133 6.15 9.25 4.89
CA GLN A 133 6.73 8.00 4.35
C GLN A 133 7.75 7.36 5.29
N LYS A 134 8.60 8.17 5.93
CA LYS A 134 9.56 7.69 6.95
C LYS A 134 8.83 7.11 8.16
N LEU A 135 7.79 7.79 8.65
CA LEU A 135 6.93 7.27 9.73
C LEU A 135 6.25 5.95 9.35
N GLY A 136 5.84 5.78 8.08
CA GLY A 136 5.34 4.50 7.58
C GLY A 136 6.39 3.38 7.61
N SER A 137 7.64 3.70 7.28
CA SER A 137 8.76 2.74 7.34
C SER A 137 9.05 2.30 8.79
N GLU A 138 9.03 3.24 9.74
CA GLU A 138 9.17 2.93 11.17
C GLU A 138 8.03 2.04 11.69
N TYR A 139 6.79 2.29 11.25
CA TYR A 139 5.65 1.42 11.59
C TYR A 139 5.88 -0.01 11.08
N ASN A 140 6.30 -0.16 9.82
CA ASN A 140 6.60 -1.45 9.22
C ASN A 140 7.71 -2.18 9.99
N LYS A 141 8.74 -1.47 10.43
CA LYS A 141 9.84 -2.03 11.23
C LYS A 141 9.37 -2.51 12.60
N ILE A 142 8.51 -1.76 13.29
CA ILE A 142 7.95 -2.18 14.58
C ILE A 142 7.12 -3.46 14.40
N VAL A 143 6.17 -3.45 13.46
CA VAL A 143 5.24 -4.58 13.26
C VAL A 143 5.93 -5.80 12.66
N GLY A 144 6.82 -5.62 11.68
CA GLY A 144 7.57 -6.69 11.02
C GLY A 144 8.56 -7.44 11.93
N ASN A 145 8.93 -6.82 13.05
CA ASN A 145 9.77 -7.43 14.09
C ASN A 145 8.98 -8.11 15.22
N GLN A 146 7.65 -8.17 15.13
CA GLN A 146 6.84 -8.85 16.14
C GLN A 146 6.91 -10.36 16.00
N THR A 147 7.61 -10.98 16.95
CA THR A 147 7.73 -12.43 17.10
C THR A 147 7.37 -12.89 18.52
N ILE A 148 7.02 -14.16 18.64
CA ILE A 148 6.87 -14.87 19.92
C ILE A 148 7.60 -16.22 19.87
N GLU A 149 7.94 -16.76 21.03
CA GLU A 149 8.34 -18.16 21.17
C GLU A 149 7.09 -19.06 21.25
N TRP A 150 7.00 -20.03 20.37
CA TRP A 150 5.92 -21.03 20.32
C TRP A 150 6.51 -22.42 20.14
N HIS A 151 6.38 -23.28 21.16
CA HIS A 151 6.95 -24.64 21.21
C HIS A 151 8.44 -24.74 20.83
N GLY A 152 9.25 -23.76 21.24
CA GLY A 152 10.70 -23.75 21.00
C GLY A 152 11.11 -23.18 19.65
N GLU A 153 10.15 -22.66 18.87
CA GLU A 153 10.40 -21.93 17.63
C GLU A 153 9.98 -20.47 17.76
N THR A 154 10.82 -19.57 17.27
CA THR A 154 10.46 -18.16 17.08
C THR A 154 9.53 -18.04 15.87
N LYS A 155 8.30 -17.55 16.08
CA LYS A 155 7.31 -17.32 15.01
C LYS A 155 6.92 -15.86 14.94
N THR A 156 6.77 -15.34 13.72
CA THR A 156 6.12 -14.04 13.47
C THR A 156 4.62 -14.14 13.71
N LEU A 157 3.95 -13.00 13.96
CA LEU A 157 2.50 -13.02 14.19
C LEU A 157 1.67 -13.61 13.03
N PRO A 158 1.95 -13.31 11.74
CA PRO A 158 1.17 -13.91 10.65
C PRO A 158 1.43 -15.42 10.50
N GLN A 159 2.62 -15.93 10.85
CA GLN A 159 2.90 -17.38 10.87
C GLN A 159 2.06 -18.14 11.92
N LEU A 160 1.52 -17.46 12.92
CA LEU A 160 0.63 -18.06 13.92
C LEU A 160 -0.83 -18.14 13.44
N GLY A 161 -1.19 -17.38 12.40
CA GLY A 161 -2.55 -17.34 11.84
C GLY A 161 -3.12 -18.75 11.59
N PRO A 162 -2.43 -19.61 10.83
CA PRO A 162 -2.89 -20.99 10.59
C PRO A 162 -3.02 -21.85 11.85
N LEU A 163 -2.28 -21.53 12.93
CA LEU A 163 -2.34 -22.29 14.18
C LEU A 163 -3.63 -22.04 14.97
N PHE A 164 -4.36 -20.95 14.68
CA PHE A 164 -5.68 -20.70 15.27
C PHE A 164 -6.76 -21.67 14.79
N GLU A 165 -6.52 -22.39 13.70
CA GLU A 165 -7.47 -23.32 13.09
C GLU A 165 -7.64 -24.63 13.90
N THR A 166 -6.92 -24.77 15.01
CA THR A 166 -7.04 -25.91 15.91
C THR A 166 -8.42 -25.98 16.59
N PRO A 167 -9.03 -27.17 16.73
CA PRO A 167 -10.24 -27.34 17.53
C PRO A 167 -9.98 -27.19 19.04
N ASP A 168 -8.71 -27.25 19.48
CA ASP A 168 -8.32 -27.12 20.88
C ASP A 168 -8.45 -25.66 21.38
N ARG A 169 -9.52 -25.39 22.11
CA ARG A 169 -9.84 -24.06 22.64
C ARG A 169 -8.76 -23.51 23.60
N PRO A 170 -8.23 -24.27 24.58
CA PRO A 170 -7.06 -23.85 25.36
C PRO A 170 -5.88 -23.39 24.50
N VAL A 171 -5.55 -24.10 23.42
CA VAL A 171 -4.46 -23.70 22.52
C VAL A 171 -4.77 -22.37 21.82
N ARG A 172 -5.99 -22.19 21.29
CA ARG A 172 -6.41 -20.92 20.69
C ARG A 172 -6.33 -19.76 21.68
N GLN A 173 -6.74 -19.98 22.92
CA GLN A 173 -6.67 -18.98 23.97
C GLN A 173 -5.22 -18.58 24.26
N GLU A 174 -4.33 -19.57 24.41
CA GLU A 174 -2.91 -19.30 24.66
C GLU A 174 -2.27 -18.52 23.50
N LEU A 175 -2.52 -18.95 22.26
CA LEU A 175 -2.06 -18.26 21.04
C LEU A 175 -2.53 -16.80 21.03
N TRP A 176 -3.82 -16.56 21.21
CA TRP A 176 -4.39 -15.23 21.21
C TRP A 176 -3.76 -14.34 22.29
N GLN A 177 -3.63 -14.86 23.51
CA GLN A 177 -3.06 -14.11 24.63
C GLN A 177 -1.59 -13.76 24.41
N LYS A 178 -0.79 -14.69 23.86
CA LYS A 178 0.62 -14.41 23.53
C LYS A 178 0.75 -13.37 22.43
N MET A 179 -0.07 -13.46 21.38
CA MET A 179 -0.05 -12.49 20.28
C MET A 179 -0.48 -11.11 20.74
N ALA A 180 -1.62 -11.01 21.44
CA ALA A 180 -2.08 -9.75 22.01
C ALA A 180 -1.05 -9.18 22.98
N GLY A 181 -0.46 -10.02 23.84
CA GLY A 181 0.61 -9.63 24.76
C GLY A 181 1.83 -9.07 24.03
N ARG A 182 2.26 -9.69 22.92
CA ARG A 182 3.38 -9.19 22.12
C ARG A 182 3.08 -7.84 21.47
N VAL A 183 1.90 -7.68 20.85
CA VAL A 183 1.47 -6.41 20.25
C VAL A 183 1.43 -5.31 21.32
N MET A 184 0.96 -5.63 22.52
CA MET A 184 0.87 -4.68 23.63
C MET A 184 2.22 -4.17 24.13
N GLN A 185 3.31 -4.91 23.94
CA GLN A 185 4.65 -4.44 24.29
C GLN A 185 5.10 -3.24 23.45
N ASP A 186 4.60 -3.13 22.20
CA ASP A 186 4.97 -2.03 21.29
C ASP A 186 3.97 -0.86 21.34
N ARG A 187 2.99 -0.91 22.26
CA ARG A 187 1.89 0.07 22.35
C ARG A 187 2.39 1.50 22.45
N GLU A 188 3.39 1.76 23.30
CA GLU A 188 3.91 3.12 23.50
C GLU A 188 4.56 3.67 22.22
N SER A 189 5.41 2.86 21.57
CA SER A 189 6.06 3.22 20.30
C SER A 189 5.04 3.46 19.18
N LEU A 190 4.06 2.56 19.03
CA LEU A 190 2.99 2.71 18.04
C LEU A 190 2.12 3.94 18.31
N ASN A 191 1.79 4.23 19.57
CA ASN A 191 1.05 5.43 19.95
C ASN A 191 1.82 6.71 19.64
N ALA A 192 3.12 6.75 19.95
CA ALA A 192 3.98 7.90 19.67
C ALA A 192 4.10 8.15 18.16
N LEU A 193 4.21 7.09 17.37
CA LEU A 193 4.23 7.15 15.91
C LEU A 193 2.88 7.67 15.36
N TRP A 194 1.77 7.18 15.90
CA TRP A 194 0.43 7.62 15.53
C TRP A 194 0.19 9.11 15.80
N GLN A 195 0.67 9.63 16.95
CA GLN A 195 0.58 11.06 17.26
C GLN A 195 1.35 11.92 16.26
N GLN A 196 2.56 11.50 15.86
CA GLN A 196 3.35 12.18 14.84
C GLN A 196 2.65 12.17 13.48
N LEU A 197 2.06 11.04 13.08
CA LEU A 197 1.28 10.93 11.84
C LEU A 197 0.06 11.86 11.85
N ILE A 198 -0.70 11.93 12.95
CA ILE A 198 -1.85 12.83 13.07
C ILE A 198 -1.41 14.28 12.90
N GLU A 199 -0.36 14.71 13.60
CA GLU A 199 0.09 16.11 13.55
C GLU A 199 0.61 16.48 12.16
N ASN A 200 1.40 15.61 11.55
CA ASN A 200 1.87 15.78 10.17
C ASN A 200 0.70 15.95 9.20
N ARG A 201 -0.28 15.05 9.25
CA ARG A 201 -1.47 15.06 8.39
C ARG A 201 -2.35 16.29 8.61
N ARG A 202 -2.50 16.72 9.86
CA ARG A 202 -3.21 17.95 10.20
C ARG A 202 -2.54 19.16 9.55
N GLN A 203 -1.21 19.25 9.62
CA GLN A 203 -0.46 20.32 8.98
C GLN A 203 -0.59 20.28 7.44
N GLN A 204 -0.53 19.09 6.83
CA GLN A 204 -0.74 18.95 5.38
C GLN A 204 -2.10 19.51 4.94
N GLY A 205 -3.17 19.22 5.70
CA GLY A 205 -4.51 19.76 5.44
C GLY A 205 -4.59 21.27 5.61
N ALA A 206 -3.99 21.79 6.67
CA ALA A 206 -3.96 23.23 6.97
C ALA A 206 -3.26 24.04 5.88
N ASN A 207 -2.12 23.56 5.36
CA ASN A 207 -1.37 24.17 4.26
C ASN A 207 -2.18 24.32 2.97
N VAL A 208 -3.14 23.41 2.72
CA VAL A 208 -4.05 23.49 1.56
C VAL A 208 -5.23 24.44 1.82
N GLY A 209 -5.47 24.81 3.08
CA GLY A 209 -6.63 25.59 3.50
C GLY A 209 -7.89 24.75 3.74
N LEU A 210 -7.73 23.46 4.05
CA LEU A 210 -8.84 22.55 4.30
C LEU A 210 -9.07 22.36 5.81
N GLU A 211 -10.32 22.14 6.20
CA GLU A 211 -10.73 22.03 7.61
C GLU A 211 -9.99 20.92 8.37
N ASN A 212 -9.75 19.79 7.71
CA ASN A 212 -9.14 18.61 8.32
C ASN A 212 -8.49 17.71 7.24
N TYR A 213 -7.71 16.73 7.70
CA TYR A 213 -7.06 15.79 6.80
C TYR A 213 -8.05 14.89 6.04
N ARG A 214 -9.26 14.62 6.58
CA ARG A 214 -10.30 13.87 5.85
C ARG A 214 -10.66 14.60 4.55
N ALA A 215 -10.89 15.91 4.60
CA ALA A 215 -11.19 16.71 3.42
C ALA A 215 -10.03 16.70 2.40
N LEU A 216 -8.79 16.82 2.86
CA LEU A 216 -7.61 16.70 2.00
C LEU A 216 -7.55 15.32 1.34
N ARG A 217 -7.60 14.25 2.14
CA ARG A 217 -7.44 12.88 1.66
C ARG A 217 -8.58 12.48 0.72
N TRP A 218 -9.80 12.98 0.93
CA TRP A 218 -10.94 12.74 0.04
C TRP A 218 -10.64 13.20 -1.39
N ARG A 219 -10.11 14.43 -1.52
CA ARG A 219 -9.74 15.02 -2.81
C ARG A 219 -8.49 14.37 -3.41
N MET A 220 -7.49 14.03 -2.59
CA MET A 220 -6.31 13.28 -3.05
C MET A 220 -6.65 11.89 -3.57
N LEU A 221 -7.68 11.25 -3.01
CA LEU A 221 -8.18 9.95 -3.48
C LEU A 221 -9.12 10.09 -4.69
N ARG A 222 -9.32 11.31 -5.21
CA ARG A 222 -10.13 11.59 -6.40
C ARG A 222 -11.55 11.03 -6.28
N ARG A 223 -12.12 11.09 -5.08
CA ARG A 223 -13.49 10.66 -4.77
C ARG A 223 -14.46 11.75 -5.16
N PHE A 224 -14.81 11.82 -6.45
CA PHE A 224 -15.70 12.86 -6.99
C PHE A 224 -17.17 12.43 -6.96
N GLU A 225 -17.43 11.13 -6.95
CA GLU A 225 -18.74 10.54 -7.18
C GLU A 225 -19.49 10.20 -5.87
N TYR A 226 -18.85 10.36 -4.71
CA TYR A 226 -19.48 10.17 -3.40
C TYR A 226 -18.83 11.04 -2.32
N THR A 227 -19.57 11.23 -1.23
CA THR A 227 -19.27 12.13 -0.12
C THR A 227 -19.02 11.38 1.19
N PRO A 228 -18.41 12.00 2.21
CA PRO A 228 -18.35 11.42 3.55
C PRO A 228 -19.72 11.02 4.11
N GLU A 229 -20.76 11.78 3.81
CA GLU A 229 -22.13 11.54 4.25
C GLU A 229 -22.74 10.28 3.59
N ASP A 230 -22.36 9.99 2.34
CA ASP A 230 -22.72 8.73 1.67
C ASP A 230 -22.08 7.54 2.39
N CYS A 231 -20.81 7.68 2.84
CA CYS A 231 -20.18 6.66 3.66
C CYS A 231 -20.87 6.46 5.01
N GLU A 232 -21.29 7.54 5.68
CA GLU A 232 -22.06 7.42 6.93
C GLU A 232 -23.40 6.73 6.72
N THR A 233 -24.07 7.02 5.60
CA THR A 233 -25.30 6.33 5.21
C THR A 233 -25.06 4.84 4.96
N PHE A 234 -23.97 4.51 4.26
CA PHE A 234 -23.58 3.12 4.06
C PHE A 234 -23.22 2.41 5.38
N HIS A 235 -22.54 3.09 6.31
CA HIS A 235 -22.23 2.54 7.63
C HIS A 235 -23.50 2.22 8.42
N ARG A 236 -24.52 3.10 8.41
CA ARG A 236 -25.81 2.81 9.03
C ARG A 236 -26.51 1.61 8.39
N ALA A 237 -26.45 1.49 7.06
CA ALA A 237 -27.01 0.33 6.38
C ALA A 237 -26.31 -0.99 6.79
N ILE A 238 -24.97 -0.96 6.97
CA ILE A 238 -24.21 -2.09 7.53
C ILE A 238 -24.67 -2.39 8.96
N GLU A 239 -24.80 -1.37 9.81
CA GLU A 239 -25.26 -1.52 11.18
C GLU A 239 -26.67 -2.14 11.26
N GLU A 240 -27.59 -1.72 10.40
CA GLU A 240 -28.98 -2.19 10.41
C GLU A 240 -29.14 -3.58 9.77
N ALA A 241 -28.38 -3.89 8.71
CA ALA A 241 -28.56 -5.13 7.94
C ALA A 241 -27.54 -6.21 8.28
N VAL A 242 -26.25 -5.85 8.39
CA VAL A 242 -25.14 -6.80 8.51
C VAL A 242 -24.89 -7.16 9.98
N VAL A 243 -24.92 -6.22 10.91
CA VAL A 243 -24.66 -6.51 12.34
C VAL A 243 -25.68 -7.50 12.92
N PRO A 244 -27.01 -7.43 12.63
CA PRO A 244 -27.94 -8.46 13.08
C PRO A 244 -27.68 -9.82 12.42
N ALA A 245 -27.23 -9.85 11.16
CA ALA A 245 -26.85 -11.08 10.49
C ALA A 245 -25.62 -11.72 11.16
N ALA A 246 -24.54 -10.95 11.34
CA ALA A 246 -23.34 -11.39 12.06
C ALA A 246 -23.68 -11.88 13.48
N SER A 247 -24.53 -11.15 14.21
CA SER A 247 -24.99 -11.52 15.55
C SER A 247 -25.68 -12.89 15.57
N ARG A 248 -26.50 -13.22 14.56
CA ARG A 248 -27.13 -14.55 14.43
C ARG A 248 -26.09 -15.63 14.16
N ILE A 249 -25.06 -15.35 13.37
CA ILE A 249 -24.01 -16.32 13.10
C ILE A 249 -23.17 -16.57 14.36
N TYR A 250 -22.80 -15.52 15.11
CA TYR A 250 -22.14 -15.66 16.41
C TYR A 250 -22.98 -16.41 17.44
N ALA A 251 -24.30 -16.18 17.49
CA ALA A 251 -25.19 -16.94 18.37
C ALA A 251 -25.20 -18.44 18.03
N ARG A 252 -25.26 -18.78 16.73
CA ARG A 252 -25.17 -20.18 16.27
C ARG A 252 -23.83 -20.82 16.61
N ALA A 253 -22.72 -20.11 16.41
CA ALA A 253 -21.39 -20.62 16.77
C ALA A 253 -21.27 -20.87 18.28
N ARG A 254 -21.78 -19.95 19.11
CA ARG A 254 -21.83 -20.12 20.56
C ARG A 254 -22.62 -21.37 20.97
N GLU A 255 -23.78 -21.60 20.35
CA GLU A 255 -24.64 -22.76 20.61
C GLU A 255 -24.00 -24.08 20.15
N ALA A 256 -23.41 -24.09 18.95
CA ALA A 256 -22.74 -25.27 18.40
C ALA A 256 -21.56 -25.73 19.28
N GLU A 257 -20.77 -24.80 19.80
CA GLU A 257 -19.61 -25.06 20.66
C GLU A 257 -20.00 -25.19 22.16
N ALA A 258 -21.29 -25.10 22.50
CA ALA A 258 -21.81 -25.16 23.87
C ALA A 258 -21.13 -24.17 24.84
N LEU A 259 -20.89 -22.93 24.40
CA LEU A 259 -20.20 -21.90 25.19
C LEU A 259 -21.18 -20.92 25.87
N ASP A 260 -20.83 -20.45 27.06
CA ASP A 260 -21.57 -19.36 27.72
C ASP A 260 -21.43 -18.02 26.97
N SER A 261 -20.23 -17.76 26.46
CA SER A 261 -19.90 -16.55 25.71
C SER A 261 -18.77 -16.82 24.72
N LEU A 262 -18.83 -16.24 23.52
CA LEU A 262 -17.69 -16.23 22.61
C LEU A 262 -16.60 -15.26 23.10
N ARG A 263 -15.36 -15.72 23.05
CA ARG A 263 -14.16 -14.91 23.28
C ARG A 263 -13.46 -14.62 21.95
N PRO A 264 -12.51 -13.66 21.91
CA PRO A 264 -11.76 -13.37 20.69
C PRO A 264 -11.05 -14.58 20.06
N TRP A 265 -10.71 -15.61 20.85
CA TRP A 265 -10.12 -16.86 20.38
C TRP A 265 -11.14 -17.97 20.04
N ASP A 266 -12.43 -17.66 20.16
CA ASP A 266 -13.53 -18.54 19.74
C ASP A 266 -14.09 -18.15 18.36
N VAL A 267 -13.55 -17.10 17.74
CA VAL A 267 -14.00 -16.60 16.44
C VAL A 267 -12.90 -16.80 15.40
N ARG A 268 -13.15 -17.68 14.44
CA ARG A 268 -12.31 -17.88 13.25
C ARG A 268 -12.80 -16.97 12.13
N GLY A 269 -12.00 -15.97 11.71
CA GLY A 269 -12.28 -15.14 10.53
C GLY A 269 -13.77 -14.85 10.31
N ASP A 270 -14.26 -15.04 9.08
CA ASP A 270 -15.69 -15.04 8.73
C ASP A 270 -16.41 -16.31 9.24
N VAL A 271 -16.56 -16.41 10.55
CA VAL A 271 -17.72 -17.01 11.25
C VAL A 271 -18.07 -18.49 11.01
N TYR A 272 -17.09 -19.37 10.82
CA TYR A 272 -17.32 -20.82 10.81
C TYR A 272 -16.99 -21.47 12.16
N THR A 273 -17.73 -22.53 12.54
CA THR A 273 -17.43 -23.38 13.71
C THR A 273 -16.17 -24.22 13.47
N PHE A 274 -15.54 -24.73 14.54
CA PHE A 274 -14.32 -25.54 14.46
C PHE A 274 -14.61 -27.02 14.13
N ASP A 275 -15.84 -27.34 13.74
CA ASP A 275 -16.30 -28.71 13.46
C ASP A 275 -15.67 -29.33 12.20
N PHE A 276 -15.01 -28.51 11.38
CA PHE A 276 -14.34 -28.96 10.15
C PHE A 276 -12.83 -28.83 10.28
N PRO A 277 -12.06 -29.83 9.84
CA PRO A 277 -10.61 -29.72 9.81
C PRO A 277 -10.20 -28.53 8.96
N ALA A 278 -9.18 -27.81 9.42
CA ALA A 278 -8.53 -26.77 8.64
C ALA A 278 -8.14 -27.34 7.27
N TYR A 279 -8.51 -26.66 6.19
CA TYR A 279 -7.95 -27.00 4.88
C TYR A 279 -6.48 -26.61 4.89
N ALA A 280 -5.60 -27.55 4.54
CA ALA A 280 -4.20 -27.29 4.23
C ALA A 280 -4.05 -27.31 2.70
N PRO A 281 -4.29 -26.18 2.00
CA PRO A 281 -4.35 -26.18 0.55
C PRO A 281 -2.99 -26.37 -0.15
N PHE A 282 -1.89 -26.09 0.55
CA PHE A 282 -0.51 -26.20 0.04
C PHE A 282 0.50 -26.39 1.19
N GLU A 283 1.62 -27.04 0.90
CA GLU A 283 2.73 -27.26 1.84
C GLU A 283 3.78 -26.15 1.78
N ASP A 284 4.04 -25.61 0.59
CA ASP A 284 5.01 -24.54 0.36
C ASP A 284 4.55 -23.50 -0.67
N VAL A 285 5.34 -22.44 -0.82
CA VAL A 285 5.04 -21.34 -1.75
C VAL A 285 5.10 -21.80 -3.21
N ALA A 286 6.00 -22.72 -3.56
CA ALA A 286 6.13 -23.19 -4.93
C ALA A 286 4.87 -23.96 -5.37
N GLU A 287 4.30 -24.76 -4.46
CA GLU A 287 3.03 -25.43 -4.67
C GLU A 287 1.87 -24.44 -4.76
N LEU A 288 1.80 -23.44 -3.87
CA LEU A 288 0.79 -22.37 -3.93
C LEU A 288 0.81 -21.69 -5.31
N GLU A 289 1.99 -21.29 -5.78
CA GLU A 289 2.11 -20.65 -7.08
C GLU A 289 1.71 -21.59 -8.22
N ALA A 290 2.18 -22.83 -8.22
CA ALA A 290 1.86 -23.80 -9.27
C ALA A 290 0.35 -24.08 -9.35
N ARG A 291 -0.32 -24.25 -8.21
CA ARG A 291 -1.77 -24.47 -8.16
C ARG A 291 -2.53 -23.21 -8.56
N SER A 292 -2.06 -22.03 -8.15
CA SER A 292 -2.68 -20.74 -8.52
C SER A 292 -2.62 -20.52 -10.02
N GLU A 293 -1.49 -20.82 -10.69
CA GLU A 293 -1.39 -20.72 -12.15
C GLU A 293 -2.38 -21.63 -12.87
N VAL A 294 -2.56 -22.86 -12.38
CA VAL A 294 -3.58 -23.78 -12.92
C VAL A 294 -4.97 -23.19 -12.76
N ILE A 295 -5.31 -22.68 -11.57
CA ILE A 295 -6.62 -22.07 -11.30
C ILE A 295 -6.84 -20.87 -12.23
N PHE A 296 -5.89 -19.95 -12.31
CA PHE A 296 -6.00 -18.77 -13.16
C PHE A 296 -6.15 -19.15 -14.63
N SER A 297 -5.41 -20.15 -15.12
CA SER A 297 -5.52 -20.63 -16.50
C SER A 297 -6.88 -21.26 -16.81
N GLN A 298 -7.53 -21.88 -15.82
CA GLN A 298 -8.88 -22.43 -15.96
C GLN A 298 -9.96 -21.35 -15.91
N VAL A 299 -9.72 -20.26 -15.18
CA VAL A 299 -10.61 -19.09 -15.15
C VAL A 299 -10.53 -18.36 -16.48
N ASP A 300 -9.31 -18.02 -16.92
CA ASP A 300 -9.06 -17.32 -18.17
C ASP A 300 -7.59 -17.50 -18.62
N PRO A 301 -7.33 -17.91 -19.89
CA PRO A 301 -5.96 -18.13 -20.37
C PRO A 301 -5.05 -16.89 -20.34
N GLN A 302 -5.61 -15.68 -20.52
CA GLN A 302 -4.83 -14.44 -20.46
C GLN A 302 -4.42 -14.13 -19.02
N LEU A 303 -5.34 -14.30 -18.06
CA LEU A 303 -5.03 -14.19 -16.63
C LEU A 303 -3.97 -15.22 -16.21
N GLY A 304 -4.11 -16.47 -16.66
CA GLY A 304 -3.10 -17.51 -16.46
C GLY A 304 -1.73 -17.11 -17.02
N GLY A 305 -1.71 -16.54 -18.23
CA GLY A 305 -0.50 -16.00 -18.86
C GLY A 305 0.18 -14.90 -18.03
N TYR A 306 -0.59 -13.94 -17.50
CA TYR A 306 -0.04 -12.89 -16.63
C TYR A 306 0.59 -13.44 -15.36
N PHE A 307 -0.08 -14.38 -14.68
CA PHE A 307 0.48 -14.99 -13.49
C PHE A 307 1.73 -15.83 -13.81
N SER A 308 1.73 -16.53 -14.95
CA SER A 308 2.91 -17.26 -15.43
C SER A 308 4.11 -16.34 -15.63
N THR A 309 3.92 -15.15 -16.23
CA THR A 309 4.98 -14.13 -16.34
C THR A 309 5.47 -13.69 -14.97
N MET A 310 4.58 -13.39 -14.02
CA MET A 310 4.99 -12.99 -12.67
C MET A 310 5.87 -14.04 -11.99
N ARG A 311 5.53 -15.32 -12.15
CA ARG A 311 6.34 -16.42 -11.61
C ARG A 311 7.70 -16.54 -12.30
N GLN A 312 7.71 -16.58 -13.63
CA GLN A 312 8.93 -16.77 -14.43
C GLN A 312 9.93 -15.64 -14.22
N GLU A 313 9.43 -14.41 -14.04
CA GLU A 313 10.23 -13.20 -13.83
C GLU A 313 10.52 -12.93 -12.33
N GLY A 314 10.11 -13.80 -11.41
CA GLY A 314 10.39 -13.68 -9.98
C GLY A 314 9.74 -12.47 -9.31
N LEU A 315 8.55 -12.06 -9.76
CA LEU A 315 7.80 -10.90 -9.26
C LEU A 315 6.92 -11.20 -8.04
N LEU A 316 7.16 -12.34 -7.37
CA LEU A 316 6.38 -12.83 -6.24
C LEU A 316 7.28 -12.97 -5.00
N ASP A 317 7.01 -12.14 -3.99
CA ASP A 317 7.54 -12.34 -2.64
C ASP A 317 6.38 -12.67 -1.71
N LEU A 318 5.92 -13.93 -1.76
CA LEU A 318 4.79 -14.44 -0.97
C LEU A 318 5.14 -14.93 0.45
N PRO A 319 6.31 -15.56 0.73
CA PRO A 319 6.54 -16.16 2.04
C PRO A 319 6.66 -15.09 3.13
N ASN A 320 6.09 -15.37 4.31
CA ASN A 320 6.26 -14.53 5.48
C ASN A 320 7.53 -14.92 6.27
N ARG A 321 8.26 -13.93 6.78
CA ARG A 321 9.54 -14.10 7.50
C ARG A 321 9.81 -12.93 8.45
N PRO A 322 10.59 -13.13 9.53
CA PRO A 322 10.99 -12.04 10.42
C PRO A 322 11.64 -10.89 9.66
N GLY A 323 11.25 -9.66 9.98
CA GLY A 323 11.74 -8.46 9.30
C GLY A 323 11.04 -8.16 7.98
N LYS A 324 10.11 -8.99 7.47
CA LYS A 324 9.28 -8.58 6.33
C LYS A 324 8.21 -7.59 6.77
N GLY A 325 7.98 -6.55 5.97
CA GLY A 325 6.90 -5.59 6.20
C GLY A 325 5.53 -6.27 6.27
N PRO A 326 4.59 -5.74 7.07
CA PRO A 326 3.28 -6.35 7.24
C PRO A 326 2.37 -6.17 6.02
N GLY A 327 1.45 -7.11 5.83
CA GLY A 327 0.43 -7.04 4.77
C GLY A 327 0.87 -7.71 3.46
N GLY A 328 0.26 -7.25 2.36
CA GLY A 328 0.50 -7.71 1.00
C GLY A 328 0.12 -6.64 -0.02
#